data_AF-A0A936N812-F1
#
_entry.id   AF-A0A936N812-F1
#
_cell.length_a   1.000
_cell.length_b   1.000
_cell.length_c   1.000
_cell.angle_alpha   90.00
_cell.angle_beta   90.00
_cell.angle_gamma   90.00
#
_symmetry.space_group_name_H-M   'P 1'
#
loop_
_entity.id
_entity.type
_entity.pdbx_description
1 polymer ?
#
loop_
_entity_poly.entity_id
_entity_poly.type
_entity_poly.pdbx_seq_one_letter_code
_entity_poly.pdbx_strand_id
1 'polypeptide(L)' 'MNLLLVLGLLGGLGAPEIIIILVIILLMFGGKKIPELMKGLGRGVKEFKDASKGENGESSGIEKK' A
#
# COMPACT_ATOMS: atom_id res chain seq x y z
N MET A 1 22.58 -3.56 21.51
CA MET A 1 22.03 -3.72 20.16
C MET A 1 21.48 -5.13 19.92
N ASN A 2 22.29 -6.18 20.09
CA ASN A 2 21.87 -7.57 19.79
C ASN A 2 20.76 -8.11 20.74
N LEU A 3 20.77 -7.72 22.02
CA LEU A 3 19.79 -8.18 23.01
C LEU A 3 18.38 -7.58 22.78
N LEU A 4 18.31 -6.34 22.30
CA LEU A 4 17.05 -5.65 21.96
C LEU A 4 16.43 -6.24 20.67
N LEU A 5 17.28 -6.69 19.74
CA LEU A 5 16.90 -7.40 18.52
C LEU A 5 16.31 -8.79 18.81
N VAL A 6 16.91 -9.56 19.73
CA VAL A 6 16.44 -10.90 20.10
C VAL A 6 15.13 -10.84 20.90
N LEU A 7 14.93 -9.82 21.74
CA LEU A 7 13.66 -9.61 22.44
C LEU A 7 12.51 -9.24 21.48
N GLY A 8 12.81 -8.47 20.43
CA GLY A 8 11.84 -8.16 19.36
C GLY A 8 11.38 -9.42 18.63
N LEU A 9 12.29 -10.37 18.39
CA LEU A 9 12.01 -11.61 17.67
C LEU A 9 11.19 -12.64 18.46
N LEU A 10 11.27 -12.62 19.80
CA LEU A 10 10.55 -13.55 20.68
C LEU A 10 9.27 -12.95 21.33
N GLY A 11 9.12 -11.62 21.32
CA GLY A 11 8.08 -10.89 22.07
C GLY A 11 6.78 -10.57 21.33
N GLY A 12 6.69 -10.87 20.03
CA GLY A 12 5.52 -10.57 19.18
C GLY A 12 5.96 -10.12 17.78
N LEU A 13 5.02 -10.03 16.84
CA LEU A 13 5.29 -9.46 15.51
C LEU A 13 5.63 -7.98 15.64
N GLY A 14 6.89 -7.67 15.93
CA GLY A 14 7.39 -6.32 16.00
C GLY A 14 7.47 -5.71 14.61
N ALA A 15 7.69 -4.38 14.57
CA ALA A 15 8.08 -3.68 13.36
C ALA A 15 9.22 -4.37 12.56
N PRO A 16 10.27 -4.96 13.19
CA PRO A 16 11.35 -5.61 12.42
C PRO A 16 10.91 -6.86 11.62
N GLU A 17 10.07 -7.73 12.17
CA GLU A 17 9.57 -8.92 11.45
C GLU A 17 8.74 -8.52 10.22
N ILE A 18 7.86 -7.52 10.38
CA ILE A 18 7.02 -7.01 9.29
C ILE A 18 7.90 -6.43 8.17
N ILE A 19 8.95 -5.69 8.53
CA ILE A 19 9.91 -5.14 7.56
C ILE A 19 10.64 -6.25 6.82
N ILE A 20 11.09 -7.30 7.51
CA ILE A 20 11.76 -8.45 6.87
C ILE A 20 10.83 -9.14 5.86
N ILE A 21 9.57 -9.39 6.23
CA ILE A 21 8.58 -9.99 5.33
C ILE A 21 8.33 -9.09 4.12
N LEU A 22 8.17 -7.78 4.34
CA LEU A 22 8.02 -6.80 3.26
C LEU A 22 9.21 -6.81 2.30
N VAL A 23 10.44 -6.89 2.82
CA VAL A 23 11.66 -6.95 2.01
C VAL A 23 11.70 -8.23 1.18
N ILE A 24 11.35 -9.39 1.74
CA ILE A 24 11.31 -10.66 1.00
C ILE A 24 10.29 -10.58 -0.15
N ILE A 25 9.09 -10.08 0.13
CA ILE A 25 8.05 -9.85 -0.90
C ILE A 25 8.56 -8.87 -1.95
N LEU A 26 9.24 -7.80 -1.54
CA LEU A 26 9.80 -6.81 -2.45
C LEU A 26 10.93 -7.37 -3.33
N LEU A 27 11.71 -8.35 -2.84
CA LEU A 27 12.73 -9.03 -3.63
C LEU A 27 12.10 -10.02 -4.63
N MET A 28 11.07 -10.76 -4.22
CA MET A 28 10.37 -11.69 -5.11
C MET A 28 9.60 -10.99 -6.23
N PHE A 29 8.88 -9.92 -5.90
CA PHE A 29 8.07 -9.17 -6.87
C PHE A 29 8.85 -8.01 -7.51
N GLY A 30 9.94 -7.55 -6.89
CA GLY A 30 10.68 -6.36 -7.29
C GLY A 30 10.01 -5.07 -6.80
N GLY A 31 10.82 -4.06 -6.48
CA GLY A 31 10.37 -2.75 -5.98
C GLY A 31 9.40 -2.00 -6.89
N LYS A 32 9.37 -2.34 -8.18
CA LYS A 32 8.52 -1.68 -9.20
C LYS A 32 7.13 -2.30 -9.33
N LYS A 33 6.92 -3.57 -8.95
CA LYS A 33 5.61 -4.23 -9.12
C LYS A 33 4.57 -3.74 -8.12
N ILE A 34 4.96 -3.47 -6.87
CA ILE A 34 4.04 -2.93 -5.86
C ILE A 34 3.39 -1.60 -6.29
N PRO A 35 4.13 -0.56 -6.72
CA PRO A 35 3.53 0.69 -7.18
C PRO A 35 2.77 0.53 -8.51
N GLU A 36 3.15 -0.40 -9.38
CA GLU A 36 2.43 -0.70 -10.61
C GLU A 36 1.07 -1.34 -10.34
N LEU A 37 1.01 -2.32 -9.43
CA LEU A 37 -0.23 -2.94 -8.95
C LEU A 37 -1.12 -1.93 -8.23
N MET A 38 -0.55 -1.07 -7.37
CA MET A 38 -1.31 0.01 -6.70
C MET A 38 -1.89 1.01 -7.69
N LYS A 39 -1.17 1.38 -8.75
CA LYS A 39 -1.68 2.27 -9.81
C LYS A 39 -2.83 1.61 -10.58
N GLY A 40 -2.72 0.32 -10.90
CA GLY A 40 -3.79 -0.44 -11.56
C GLY A 40 -5.04 -0.56 -10.68
N LEU A 41 -4.87 -0.99 -9.43
CA LEU A 41 -5.95 -1.07 -8.44
C LEU A 41 -6.61 0.30 -8.19
N GLY A 42 -5.81 1.36 -8.06
CA GLY A 42 -6.33 2.72 -7.84
C GLY A 42 -7.18 3.22 -9.00
N ARG A 43 -6.81 2.93 -10.25
CA ARG A 43 -7.62 3.24 -11.43
C ARG A 43 -8.91 2.42 -11.43
N GLY A 44 -8.83 1.11 -11.21
CA GLY A 44 -10.00 0.24 -11.15
C GLY A 44 -10.99 0.64 -10.05
N VAL A 45 -10.50 0.99 -8.86
CA VAL A 45 -11.35 1.50 -7.76
C VAL A 45 -11.99 2.84 -8.11
N LYS A 46 -11.25 3.74 -8.79
CA LYS A 46 -11.77 5.03 -9.25
C LYS A 46 -12.88 4.83 -10.29
N GLU A 47 -12.64 4.03 -11.32
CA GLU A 47 -13.62 3.71 -12.36
C GLU A 47 -14.85 2.99 -11.79
N PHE A 48 -14.64 2.06 -10.84
CA PHE A 48 -15.73 1.39 -10.13
C PHE A 48 -16.57 2.39 -9.33
N LYS A 49 -15.93 3.34 -8.65
CA LYS A 49 -16.62 4.41 -7.90
C LYS A 49 -17.37 5.36 -8.83
N ASP A 50 -16.78 5.72 -9.96
CA ASP A 50 -17.38 6.64 -10.94
C ASP A 50 -18.59 5.98 -11.64
N ALA A 51 -18.49 4.69 -12.01
CA ALA A 51 -19.58 3.92 -12.58
C ALA A 51 -20.70 3.65 -11.55
N SER A 52 -20.34 3.34 -10.30
CA SER A 52 -21.31 3.15 -9.22
C SER A 52 -22.00 4.45 -8.78
N LYS A 53 -21.45 5.62 -9.15
CA LYS A 53 -22.00 6.94 -8.84
C LYS A 53 -22.94 7.49 -9.91
N GLY A 54 -23.37 6.66 -10.86
CA GLY A 54 -24.28 7.03 -11.96
C GLY A 54 -25.29 8.12 -11.57
N GLU A 55 -25.16 9.26 -12.25
CA GLU A 55 -26.16 10.34 -12.35
C GLU A 55 -26.50 11.18 -11.10
N ASN A 56 -25.61 11.34 -10.12
CA ASN A 56 -25.77 12.48 -9.20
C ASN A 56 -24.45 12.96 -8.59
N GLY A 57 -24.00 14.14 -9.02
CA GLY A 57 -23.03 14.96 -8.30
C GLY A 57 -21.77 15.29 -9.10
N GLU A 58 -21.89 16.28 -9.99
CA GLU A 58 -20.83 17.28 -10.06
C GLU A 58 -20.55 17.81 -8.64
N SER A 59 -19.28 17.77 -8.23
CA SER A 59 -18.60 18.76 -7.39
C SER A 59 -17.50 18.11 -6.55
N SER A 60 -16.26 18.40 -6.90
CA SER A 60 -15.40 19.21 -6.02
C SER A 60 -14.09 19.46 -6.77
N GLY A 61 -13.95 20.70 -7.24
CA GLY A 61 -12.76 21.17 -7.91
C GLY A 61 -11.55 21.21 -6.98
N ILE A 62 -10.39 20.95 -7.56
CA ILE A 62 -9.17 21.72 -7.27
C ILE A 62 -8.50 21.97 -8.63
N GLU A 63 -9.08 22.91 -9.35
CA GLU A 63 -8.29 23.83 -10.16
C GLU A 63 -7.60 24.76 -9.16
N LYS A 64 -6.29 24.65 -9.00
CA LYS A 64 -5.48 25.74 -8.46
C LYS A 64 -4.38 26.04 -9.48
N LYS A 65 -4.70 27.07 -10.24
CA LYS A 65 -3.84 28.10 -10.82
C LYS A 65 -2.45 28.20 -10.19
#